data_AF-A0A0S8CHW3-F1
#
_entry.id   AF-A0A0S8CHW3-F1
#
_cell.length_a   1.000
_cell.length_b   1.000
_cell.length_c   1.000
_cell.angle_alpha   90.00
_cell.angle_beta   90.00
_cell.angle_gamma   90.00
#
_symmetry.space_group_name_H-M   'P 1'
#
loop_
_entity.id
_entity.type
_entity.pdbx_description
1 polymer ?
#
loop_
_entity_poly.entity_id
_entity_poly.type
_entity_poly.pdbx_seq_one_letter_code
_entity_poly.pdbx_strand_id
1 'polypeptide(L)'
;MAHLSAVTWENGFPVLCHGPEVFHRDSQEVEALFHAITPYEARGVQFRLHKKPFINDAILVINGSVSPLVSDSDPIIPGRMMARVVPLSNNEDPDNSHHTAQAMNEYLAYCHNVLENHEVNRRRRERNLPLANFLATQRCGRRIRQEPFKDQWGLSGMFIASGAV
;
A
#
# COMPACT_ATOMS: atom_id res chain seq x y z
N MET A 1 3.38 -0.16 -4.29
CA MET A 1 4.03 0.29 -3.03
C MET A 1 2.94 0.69 -2.04
N ALA A 2 3.18 0.55 -0.74
CA ALA A 2 2.26 1.00 0.29
C ALA A 2 3.02 1.53 1.51
N HIS A 3 2.41 2.39 2.32
CA HIS A 3 2.98 2.83 3.59
C HIS A 3 1.88 3.26 4.57
N LEU A 4 2.20 3.29 5.87
CA LEU A 4 1.31 3.82 6.88
C LEU A 4 1.34 5.36 6.84
N SER A 5 0.17 5.98 6.99
CA SER A 5 -0.01 7.43 6.99
C SER A 5 -0.94 7.86 8.13
N ALA A 6 -0.84 9.12 8.51
CA ALA A 6 -1.77 9.77 9.42
C ALA A 6 -2.83 10.54 8.64
N VAL A 7 -4.11 10.27 8.91
CA VAL A 7 -5.24 11.01 8.32
C VAL A 7 -6.20 11.54 9.38
N THR A 8 -6.84 12.66 9.09
CA THR A 8 -8.02 13.18 9.81
C THR A 8 -9.25 13.13 8.92
N TRP A 9 -10.45 13.11 9.52
CA TRP A 9 -11.69 13.16 8.76
C TRP A 9 -12.24 14.58 8.72
N GLU A 10 -12.37 15.13 7.52
CA GLU A 10 -12.92 16.46 7.27
C GLU A 10 -14.08 16.34 6.26
N ASN A 11 -15.27 16.79 6.65
CA ASN A 11 -16.48 16.70 5.82
C ASN A 11 -16.76 15.30 5.24
N GLY A 12 -16.40 14.24 5.98
CA GLY A 12 -16.57 12.85 5.55
C GLY A 12 -15.49 12.31 4.62
N PHE A 13 -14.37 13.03 4.44
CA PHE A 13 -13.24 12.60 3.64
C PHE A 13 -11.96 12.47 4.49
N PRO A 14 -11.14 11.42 4.30
CA PRO A 14 -9.83 11.32 4.94
C PRO A 14 -8.85 12.30 4.28
N VAL A 15 -8.24 13.18 5.07
CA VAL A 15 -7.23 14.17 4.66
C VAL A 15 -5.87 13.74 5.21
N LEU A 16 -4.85 13.68 4.35
CA LEU A 16 -3.49 13.34 4.72
C LEU A 16 -2.91 14.42 5.64
N CYS A 17 -2.51 14.05 6.85
CA CYS A 17 -1.81 14.95 7.77
C CYS A 17 -0.30 14.72 7.72
N HIS A 18 0.13 13.46 7.73
CA HIS A 18 1.54 13.08 7.75
C HIS A 18 1.80 11.82 6.93
N GLY A 19 2.91 11.83 6.20
CA GLY A 19 3.42 10.67 5.48
C GLY A 19 4.20 9.71 6.39
N PRO A 20 4.92 8.74 5.81
CA PRO A 20 5.60 7.70 6.55
C PRO A 20 6.82 8.20 7.36
N GLU A 21 7.31 9.41 7.08
CA GLU A 21 8.49 10.01 7.71
C GLU A 21 8.34 10.29 9.22
N VAL A 22 7.10 10.40 9.72
CA VAL A 22 6.84 10.67 11.14
C VAL A 22 6.83 9.41 12.02
N PHE A 23 6.93 8.22 11.43
CA PHE A 23 6.93 6.95 12.14
C PHE A 23 8.35 6.43 12.32
N HIS A 24 8.68 5.90 13.49
CA HIS A 24 10.02 5.35 13.73
C HIS A 24 10.14 3.94 13.12
N ARG A 25 11.09 3.78 12.18
CA ARG A 25 11.26 2.59 11.33
C ARG A 25 11.47 1.26 12.04
N ASP A 26 12.15 1.30 13.18
CA ASP A 26 12.47 0.11 13.97
C ASP A 26 11.52 -0.07 15.16
N SER A 27 10.38 0.64 15.16
CA SER A 27 9.41 0.47 16.23
C SER A 27 8.61 -0.83 16.05
N GLN A 28 8.51 -1.59 17.14
CA GLN A 28 7.56 -2.69 17.28
C GLN A 28 6.11 -2.23 17.02
N GLU A 29 5.84 -0.92 17.19
CA GLU A 29 4.57 -0.29 16.85
C GLU A 29 4.22 -0.41 15.36
N VAL A 30 5.13 -0.02 14.46
CA VAL A 30 4.90 -0.11 13.00
C VAL A 30 4.73 -1.56 12.55
N GLU A 31 5.52 -2.47 13.12
CA GLU A 31 5.41 -3.91 12.83
C GLU A 31 4.03 -4.45 13.23
N ALA A 32 3.58 -4.15 14.44
CA ALA A 32 2.27 -4.59 14.93
C ALA A 32 1.12 -4.04 14.07
N LEU A 33 1.23 -2.79 13.61
CA LEU A 33 0.23 -2.18 12.74
C LEU A 33 0.17 -2.85 11.36
N PHE A 34 1.30 -3.15 10.72
CA PHE A 34 1.31 -3.89 9.46
C PHE A 34 0.73 -5.30 9.61
N HIS A 35 1.07 -6.01 10.69
CA HIS A 35 0.50 -7.32 10.98
C HIS A 35 -1.01 -7.29 11.20
N ALA A 36 -1.55 -6.22 11.77
CA ALA A 36 -3.00 -6.11 12.03
C ALA A 36 -3.85 -6.05 10.75
N ILE A 37 -3.26 -5.62 9.63
CA ILE A 37 -3.97 -5.40 8.36
C ILE A 37 -3.60 -6.42 7.27
N THR A 38 -2.86 -7.49 7.60
CA THR A 38 -2.48 -8.52 6.63
C THR A 38 -2.43 -9.92 7.27
N PRO A 39 -2.90 -10.98 6.60
CA PRO A 39 -3.52 -11.02 5.27
C PRO A 39 -4.97 -10.51 5.26
N TYR A 40 -5.47 -10.15 4.07
CA TYR A 40 -6.88 -9.82 3.86
C TYR A 40 -7.38 -10.40 2.53
N GLU A 41 -8.66 -10.76 2.46
CA GLU A 41 -9.30 -11.24 1.24
C GLU A 41 -10.70 -10.66 1.12
N ALA A 42 -11.02 -10.12 -0.06
CA ALA A 42 -12.36 -9.68 -0.40
C ALA A 42 -12.57 -9.85 -1.90
N ARG A 43 -13.80 -10.23 -2.31
CA ARG A 43 -14.18 -10.37 -3.72
C ARG A 43 -13.30 -11.35 -4.52
N GLY A 44 -12.68 -12.32 -3.86
CA GLY A 44 -11.71 -13.24 -4.49
C GLY A 44 -10.35 -12.61 -4.80
N VAL A 45 -10.08 -11.41 -4.26
CA VAL A 45 -8.80 -10.71 -4.34
C VAL A 45 -8.10 -10.82 -2.99
N GLN A 46 -6.86 -11.31 -3.02
CA GLN A 46 -6.01 -11.48 -1.84
C GLN A 46 -4.99 -10.36 -1.73
N PHE A 47 -4.85 -9.81 -0.52
CA PHE A 47 -3.94 -8.73 -0.18
C PHE A 47 -2.92 -9.21 0.86
N ARG A 48 -1.63 -9.07 0.54
CA ARG A 48 -0.52 -9.36 1.46
C ARG A 48 0.46 -8.20 1.51
N LEU A 49 0.82 -7.77 2.71
CA LEU A 49 1.84 -6.75 2.92
C LEU A 49 3.17 -7.39 3.29
N HIS A 50 4.21 -6.93 2.62
CA HIS A 50 5.60 -7.28 2.93
C HIS A 50 6.35 -5.99 3.28
N LYS A 51 6.58 -5.75 4.58
CA LYS A 51 7.34 -4.60 5.06
C LYS A 51 8.77 -4.65 4.52
N LYS A 52 9.32 -3.51 4.11
CA LYS A 52 10.73 -3.39 3.73
C LYS A 52 11.59 -3.20 4.99
N PRO A 53 12.73 -3.91 5.16
CA PRO A 53 13.50 -3.88 6.40
C PRO A 53 14.08 -2.52 6.81
N PHE A 54 14.23 -1.57 5.87
CA PHE A 54 15.01 -0.34 6.10
C PHE A 54 14.22 0.97 5.96
N ILE A 55 12.94 0.90 5.58
CA ILE A 55 12.07 2.05 5.33
C ILE A 55 10.63 1.73 5.76
N ASN A 56 9.86 2.76 6.11
CA ASN A 56 8.46 2.64 6.60
C ASN A 56 7.43 2.24 5.53
N ASP A 57 7.93 1.70 4.43
CA ASP A 57 7.13 1.27 3.30
C ASP A 57 7.00 -0.25 3.30
N ALA A 58 5.94 -0.72 2.68
CA ALA A 58 5.68 -2.10 2.36
C ALA A 58 5.44 -2.29 0.85
N ILE A 59 5.57 -3.53 0.42
CA ILE A 59 5.07 -4.00 -0.86
C ILE A 59 3.72 -4.64 -0.58
N LEU A 60 2.66 -4.05 -1.14
CA LEU A 60 1.35 -4.68 -1.21
C LEU A 60 1.32 -5.60 -2.43
N VAL A 61 1.21 -6.90 -2.17
CA VAL A 61 1.03 -7.94 -3.18
C VAL A 61 -0.46 -8.25 -3.27
N ILE A 62 -0.99 -8.14 -4.48
CA ILE A 62 -2.39 -8.37 -4.80
C ILE A 62 -2.48 -9.57 -5.75
N ASN A 63 -3.31 -10.56 -5.42
CA ASN A 63 -3.52 -11.75 -6.25
C ASN A 63 -5.01 -11.99 -6.52
N GLY A 64 -5.32 -12.62 -7.65
CA GLY A 64 -6.68 -12.90 -8.12
C GLY A 64 -6.88 -12.41 -9.55
N SER A 65 -8.13 -12.26 -9.97
CA SER A 65 -8.49 -11.60 -11.23
C SER A 65 -8.37 -10.08 -11.09
N VAL A 66 -7.13 -9.58 -11.19
CA VAL A 66 -6.80 -8.18 -10.91
C VAL A 66 -6.03 -7.50 -12.03
N SER A 67 -6.19 -6.18 -12.13
CA SER A 67 -5.54 -5.31 -13.11
C SER A 67 -4.62 -4.29 -12.43
N PRO A 68 -3.41 -4.01 -12.99
CA PRO A 68 -2.56 -2.94 -12.50
C PRO A 68 -3.05 -1.54 -12.89
N LEU A 69 -4.07 -1.44 -13.76
CA LEU A 69 -4.53 -0.19 -14.38
C LEU A 69 -5.52 0.55 -13.46
N VAL A 70 -5.08 0.83 -12.24
CA VAL A 70 -5.82 1.57 -11.21
C VAL A 70 -4.99 2.76 -10.70
N SER A 71 -5.66 3.80 -10.23
CA SER A 71 -5.02 5.00 -9.69
C SER A 71 -4.39 4.75 -8.32
N ASP A 72 -3.49 5.65 -7.94
CA ASP A 72 -2.94 5.70 -6.59
C ASP A 72 -3.97 6.26 -5.61
N SER A 73 -3.85 5.88 -4.33
CA SER A 73 -4.68 6.43 -3.24
C SER A 73 -3.98 7.58 -2.52
N ASP A 74 -2.65 7.62 -2.58
CA ASP A 74 -1.83 8.59 -1.87
C ASP A 74 -1.76 9.92 -2.62
N PRO A 75 -2.18 11.05 -2.02
CA PRO A 75 -2.05 12.36 -2.64
C PRO A 75 -0.63 12.95 -2.51
N ILE A 76 0.27 12.30 -1.76
CA ILE A 76 1.67 12.69 -1.47
C ILE A 76 1.79 13.96 -0.61
N ILE A 77 0.94 14.95 -0.84
CA ILE A 77 1.01 16.28 -0.24
C ILE A 77 0.05 16.35 0.96
N PRO A 78 0.55 16.63 2.18
CA PRO A 78 -0.31 16.88 3.34
C PRO A 78 -1.35 17.98 3.09
N GLY A 79 -2.51 17.86 3.72
CA GLY A 79 -3.68 18.72 3.51
C GLY A 79 -4.52 18.36 2.29
N ARG A 80 -4.18 17.28 1.56
CA ARG A 80 -4.98 16.75 0.46
C ARG A 80 -5.78 15.53 0.88
N MET A 81 -6.94 15.34 0.28
CA MET A 81 -7.77 14.15 0.50
C MET A 81 -7.07 12.90 -0.04
N MET A 82 -7.17 11.78 0.70
CA MET A 82 -6.81 10.48 0.15
C MET A 82 -7.72 10.18 -1.03
N ALA A 83 -7.11 9.79 -2.15
CA ALA A 83 -7.86 9.49 -3.35
C ALA A 83 -8.56 8.14 -3.22
N ARG A 84 -9.82 8.08 -3.66
CA ARG A 84 -10.47 6.81 -3.92
C ARG A 84 -9.75 6.16 -5.10
N VAL A 85 -9.41 4.88 -4.97
CA VAL A 85 -8.81 4.12 -6.08
C VAL A 85 -9.86 3.96 -7.18
N VAL A 86 -9.52 4.35 -8.40
CA VAL A 86 -10.39 4.23 -9.57
C VAL A 86 -9.64 3.57 -10.72
N PRO A 87 -10.33 2.94 -11.69
CA PRO A 87 -9.70 2.50 -12.93
C PRO A 87 -9.10 3.69 -13.68
N LEU A 88 -7.96 3.48 -14.31
CA LEU A 88 -7.40 4.46 -15.23
C LEU A 88 -8.29 4.58 -16.48
N SER A 89 -8.38 5.77 -17.06
CA SER A 89 -9.14 5.99 -18.30
C SER A 89 -8.49 5.28 -19.50
N ASN A 90 -9.30 4.91 -20.49
CA ASN A 90 -8.84 4.25 -21.73
C ASN A 90 -7.99 2.98 -21.51
N ASN A 91 -8.25 2.25 -20.43
CA ASN A 91 -7.51 1.04 -20.11
C ASN A 91 -8.03 -0.17 -20.91
N GLU A 92 -7.13 -1.11 -21.22
CA GLU A 92 -7.41 -2.30 -22.04
C GLU A 92 -8.07 -3.46 -21.27
N ASP A 93 -8.31 -3.30 -19.96
CA ASP A 93 -8.82 -4.34 -19.05
C ASP A 93 -9.86 -3.75 -18.07
N PRO A 94 -10.98 -3.18 -18.57
CA PRO A 94 -11.87 -2.36 -17.77
C PRO A 94 -12.55 -3.14 -16.64
N ASP A 95 -13.01 -4.36 -16.92
CA ASP A 95 -13.73 -5.19 -15.94
C ASP A 95 -12.84 -5.54 -14.74
N ASN A 96 -11.62 -6.03 -14.97
CA ASN A 96 -10.70 -6.32 -13.87
C ASN A 96 -10.20 -5.04 -13.20
N SER A 97 -10.05 -3.92 -13.93
CA SER A 97 -9.65 -2.64 -13.32
C SER A 97 -10.74 -2.11 -12.38
N HIS A 98 -12.02 -2.19 -12.78
CA HIS A 98 -13.16 -1.86 -11.93
C HIS A 98 -13.22 -2.78 -10.71
N HIS A 99 -13.09 -4.08 -10.92
CA HIS A 99 -13.08 -5.07 -9.85
C HIS A 99 -11.95 -4.83 -8.85
N THR A 100 -10.73 -4.57 -9.35
CA THR A 100 -9.54 -4.28 -8.53
C THR A 100 -9.73 -3.00 -7.74
N ALA A 101 -10.24 -1.94 -8.36
CA ALA A 101 -10.52 -0.68 -7.67
C ALA A 101 -11.54 -0.86 -6.53
N GLN A 102 -12.60 -1.65 -6.75
CA GLN A 102 -13.58 -1.97 -5.70
C GLN A 102 -12.94 -2.72 -4.53
N ALA A 103 -12.20 -3.80 -4.82
CA ALA A 103 -11.53 -4.60 -3.79
C ALA A 103 -10.47 -3.79 -3.02
N MET A 104 -9.70 -2.94 -3.71
CA MET A 104 -8.74 -2.01 -3.10
C MET A 104 -9.42 -1.04 -2.15
N ASN A 105 -10.51 -0.39 -2.55
CA ASN A 105 -11.19 0.56 -1.68
C ASN A 105 -11.80 -0.11 -0.43
N GLU A 106 -12.32 -1.34 -0.56
CA GLU A 106 -12.77 -2.12 0.60
C GLU A 106 -11.61 -2.48 1.54
N TYR A 107 -10.48 -2.90 0.98
CA TYR A 107 -9.28 -3.19 1.76
C TYR A 107 -8.74 -1.94 2.48
N LEU A 108 -8.70 -0.79 1.82
CA LEU A 108 -8.22 0.47 2.44
C LEU A 108 -9.18 0.96 3.53
N ALA A 109 -10.50 0.82 3.33
CA ALA A 109 -11.48 1.12 4.37
C ALA A 109 -11.34 0.18 5.58
N TYR A 110 -11.13 -1.13 5.33
CA TYR A 110 -10.81 -2.11 6.38
C TYR A 110 -9.55 -1.72 7.15
N CYS A 111 -8.46 -1.38 6.43
CA CYS A 111 -7.20 -0.95 7.03
C CYS A 111 -7.43 0.24 7.96
N HIS A 112 -8.14 1.28 7.51
CA HIS A 112 -8.42 2.44 8.34
C HIS A 112 -9.18 2.05 9.62
N ASN A 113 -10.26 1.27 9.49
CA ASN A 113 -11.07 0.86 10.64
C ASN A 113 -10.27 0.06 11.68
N VAL A 114 -9.40 -0.85 11.23
CA VAL A 114 -8.53 -1.63 12.12
C VAL A 114 -7.48 -0.73 12.77
N LEU A 115 -6.79 0.09 11.97
CA LEU A 115 -5.68 0.90 12.46
C LEU A 115 -6.14 2.00 13.41
N GLU A 116 -7.22 2.73 13.12
CA GLU A 116 -7.75 3.82 13.96
C GLU A 116 -8.01 3.37 15.41
N ASN A 117 -8.47 2.13 15.55
CA ASN A 117 -8.86 1.52 16.82
C ASN A 117 -7.76 0.63 17.45
N HIS A 118 -6.64 0.44 16.75
CA HIS A 118 -5.55 -0.42 17.21
C HIS A 118 -4.90 0.11 18.49
N GLU A 119 -4.48 -0.78 19.39
CA GLU A 119 -3.93 -0.39 20.70
C GLU A 119 -2.70 0.52 20.59
N VAL A 120 -1.84 0.29 19.59
CA VAL A 120 -0.72 1.18 19.27
C VAL A 120 -1.21 2.61 19.03
N ASN A 121 -2.23 2.80 18.18
CA ASN A 121 -2.75 4.13 17.89
C ASN A 121 -3.51 4.74 19.08
N ARG A 122 -4.12 3.93 19.96
CA ARG A 122 -4.66 4.44 21.23
C ARG A 122 -3.57 5.06 22.12
N ARG A 123 -2.45 4.36 22.32
CA ARG A 123 -1.30 4.88 23.09
C ARG A 123 -0.65 6.09 22.44
N ARG A 124 -0.56 6.10 21.10
CA ARG A 124 -0.07 7.28 20.35
C ARG A 124 -0.96 8.50 20.57
N ARG A 125 -2.28 8.31 20.57
CA ARG A 125 -3.27 9.36 20.86
C ARG A 125 -3.10 9.93 22.27
N GLU A 126 -2.95 9.09 23.29
CA GLU A 126 -2.69 9.50 24.68
C GLU A 126 -1.42 10.35 24.84
N ARG A 127 -0.44 10.13 23.97
CA ARG A 127 0.84 10.86 23.93
C ARG A 127 0.83 12.06 22.98
N ASN A 128 -0.30 12.40 22.38
CA ASN A 128 -0.44 13.44 21.36
C ASN A 128 0.52 13.23 20.15
N LEU A 129 0.77 11.98 19.77
CA LEU A 129 1.56 11.62 18.59
C LEU A 129 0.64 11.39 17.37
N PRO A 130 1.13 11.67 16.14
CA PRO A 130 0.40 11.32 14.92
C PRO A 130 0.03 9.84 14.88
N LEU A 131 -1.21 9.54 14.50
CA LEU A 131 -1.67 8.15 14.35
C LEU A 131 -1.16 7.57 13.03
N ALA A 132 -0.89 6.27 13.01
CA ALA A 132 -0.68 5.51 11.77
C ALA A 132 -1.99 4.80 11.43
N ASN A 133 -3.00 5.57 11.03
CA ASN A 133 -4.38 5.14 10.92
C ASN A 133 -4.87 4.92 9.48
N PHE A 134 -4.00 5.04 8.48
CA PHE A 134 -4.37 4.75 7.09
C PHE A 134 -3.24 4.01 6.38
N LEU A 135 -3.58 3.23 5.34
CA LEU A 135 -2.61 2.64 4.43
C LEU A 135 -2.68 3.37 3.09
N ALA A 136 -1.66 4.14 2.75
CA ALA A 136 -1.57 4.80 1.46
C ALA A 136 -0.91 3.86 0.43
N THR A 137 -1.35 3.92 -0.83
CA THR A 137 -0.87 3.05 -1.91
C THR A 137 -0.48 3.85 -3.14
N GLN A 138 0.60 3.41 -3.79
CA GLN A 138 1.19 4.07 -4.95
C GLN A 138 1.78 3.08 -5.96
N ARG A 139 1.85 3.51 -7.23
CA ARG A 139 2.58 2.87 -8.33
C ARG A 139 2.17 1.42 -8.50
N CYS A 140 0.89 1.19 -8.76
CA CYS A 140 0.39 -0.15 -9.07
C CYS A 140 1.07 -0.68 -10.35
N GLY A 141 1.38 -1.97 -10.35
CA GLY A 141 2.13 -2.61 -11.43
C GLY A 141 1.91 -4.11 -11.42
N ARG A 142 2.16 -4.76 -12.55
CA ARG A 142 2.02 -6.21 -12.70
C ARG A 142 3.40 -6.83 -12.88
N ARG A 143 3.66 -7.90 -12.13
CA ARG A 143 4.86 -8.72 -12.35
C ARG A 143 4.75 -9.34 -13.75
N ILE A 144 5.67 -8.97 -14.62
CA ILE A 144 5.79 -9.56 -15.95
C ILE A 144 6.77 -10.73 -15.91
N ARG A 145 6.47 -11.78 -16.69
CA ARG A 145 7.40 -12.89 -16.89
C ARG A 145 8.50 -12.39 -17.81
N GLN A 146 9.74 -12.42 -17.32
CA GLN A 146 10.93 -12.11 -18.10
C GLN A 146 11.48 -13.39 -18.73
N GLU A 147 11.98 -13.27 -19.96
CA GLU A 147 12.75 -14.35 -20.59
C GLU A 147 14.09 -14.50 -19.85
N PRO A 148 14.55 -15.72 -19.53
CA PRO A 148 15.86 -15.91 -18.93
C PRO A 148 16.96 -15.31 -19.82
N PHE A 149 17.92 -14.60 -19.22
CA PHE A 149 18.99 -13.91 -19.95
C PHE A 149 19.71 -14.81 -20.96
N LYS A 150 19.98 -16.06 -20.56
CA LYS A 150 20.62 -17.06 -21.43
C LYS A 150 19.77 -17.41 -22.65
N ASP A 151 18.46 -17.51 -22.49
CA ASP A 151 17.56 -17.91 -23.57
C ASP A 151 17.42 -16.77 -24.58
N GLN A 152 17.31 -15.53 -24.09
CA GLN A 152 17.22 -14.35 -24.95
C GLN A 152 18.50 -14.06 -25.74
N TRP A 153 19.68 -14.28 -25.14
CA TRP A 153 20.96 -13.82 -25.70
C TRP A 153 21.94 -14.94 -26.07
N GLY A 154 21.70 -16.18 -25.67
CA GLY A 154 22.65 -17.30 -25.84
C GLY A 154 23.91 -17.21 -24.97
N LEU A 155 23.95 -16.26 -24.02
CA LEU A 155 25.12 -15.95 -23.21
C LEU A 155 24.91 -16.36 -21.74
N SER A 156 25.98 -16.81 -21.08
CA SER A 156 25.96 -17.01 -19.62
C SER A 156 26.30 -15.71 -18.94
N GLY A 157 25.34 -15.15 -18.18
CA GLY A 157 25.50 -13.91 -17.43
C GLY A 157 25.87 -14.14 -15.98
N MET A 158 26.60 -13.19 -15.39
CA MET A 158 26.80 -13.06 -13.94
C MET A 158 26.45 -11.63 -13.53
N PHE A 159 25.69 -11.47 -12.45
CA PHE A 159 25.29 -10.17 -11.94
C PHE A 159 26.00 -9.88 -10.62
N ILE A 160 26.84 -8.85 -10.60
CA ILE A 160 27.52 -8.35 -9.39
C ILE A 160 26.96 -6.95 -9.12
N ALA A 161 26.15 -6.83 -8.08
CA ALA A 161 25.62 -5.55 -7.62
C ALA A 161 25.43 -5.58 -6.10
N SER A 162 25.49 -4.40 -5.47
CA SER A 162 24.93 -4.21 -4.14
C SER A 162 23.44 -3.87 -4.23
N GLY A 163 22.69 -4.04 -3.14
CA GLY A 163 21.31 -3.54 -3.05
C GLY A 163 21.25 -2.03 -3.30
N ALA A 164 20.07 -1.54 -3.72
CA ALA A 164 19.83 -0.10 -3.84
C ALA A 164 20.06 0.57 -2.48
N VAL A 165 20.97 1.55 -2.45
CA VAL A 165 21.30 2.38 -1.27
C VAL A 165 20.26 3.48 -1.10
#